data_AF-A0A453R952-F1
#
_entry.id   AF-A0A453R952-F1
#
_cell.length_a   1.000
_cell.length_b   1.000
_cell.length_c   1.000
_cell.angle_alpha   90.00
_cell.angle_beta   90.00
_cell.angle_gamma   90.00
#
_symmetry.space_group_name_H-M   'P 1'
#
loop_
_entity.id
_entity.type
_entity.pdbx_description
1 polymer ?
#
loop_
_entity_poly.entity_id
_entity_poly.type
_entity_poly.pdbx_seq_one_letter_code
_entity_poly.pdbx_strand_id
1 'polypeptide(L)'
;QSADGNKWKMSFVMPSKYGPDLPQAKDPSVTIKEVPSKIVAVAAFPGLVTDDDISQRESRLRKALQKDTQYRVKEDSVVEIAQYNPPFTLPFARRNEVALEVEGVDSAS
;
A
#
# COMPACT_ATOMS: atom_id res chain seq x y z
N GLN A 1 -2.98 2.97 4.21
CA GLN A 1 -3.04 2.78 5.70
C GLN A 1 -3.59 4.09 6.27
N SER A 2 -3.52 4.51 7.54
CA SER A 2 -3.81 5.93 7.88
C SER A 2 -3.05 6.34 9.13
N ALA A 3 -2.38 7.49 9.05
CA ALA A 3 -1.61 8.06 10.12
C ALA A 3 -2.55 8.79 11.09
N ASP A 4 -3.11 8.04 12.04
CA ASP A 4 -3.62 8.60 13.29
C ASP A 4 -3.49 7.54 14.40
N GLY A 5 -2.58 7.78 15.36
CA GLY A 5 -2.51 7.04 16.62
C GLY A 5 -1.93 5.62 16.56
N ASN A 6 -0.71 5.44 16.05
CA ASN A 6 0.17 4.27 16.28
C ASN A 6 -0.43 2.86 16.04
N LYS A 7 -1.58 2.74 15.39
CA LYS A 7 -2.29 1.48 15.17
C LYS A 7 -2.07 1.01 13.75
N TRP A 8 -1.06 0.17 13.58
CA TRP A 8 -0.83 -0.55 12.34
C TRP A 8 -2.00 -1.50 12.06
N LYS A 9 -2.60 -1.37 10.87
CA LYS A 9 -3.58 -2.33 10.37
C LYS A 9 -2.92 -3.20 9.30
N MET A 10 -2.82 -4.50 9.58
CA MET A 10 -2.40 -5.49 8.60
C MET A 10 -3.60 -5.95 7.78
N SER A 11 -3.38 -6.29 6.51
CA SER A 11 -4.41 -6.84 5.64
C SER A 11 -3.79 -7.85 4.69
N PHE A 12 -4.56 -8.88 4.36
CA PHE A 12 -4.19 -9.91 3.39
C PHE A 12 -5.20 -9.88 2.26
N VAL A 13 -4.73 -10.10 1.03
CA VAL A 13 -5.59 -10.17 -0.15
C VAL A 13 -6.09 -11.60 -0.34
N MET A 14 -7.39 -11.73 -0.61
CA MET A 14 -7.98 -13.03 -0.92
C MET A 14 -7.66 -13.41 -2.38
N PRO A 15 -7.23 -14.65 -2.64
CA PRO A 15 -7.07 -15.13 -4.01
C PRO A 15 -8.39 -15.06 -4.79
N SER A 16 -8.32 -14.61 -6.04
CA SER A 16 -9.51 -14.37 -6.89
C SER A 16 -10.43 -15.58 -7.03
N LYS A 17 -9.89 -16.81 -6.90
CA LYS A 17 -10.66 -18.06 -6.98
C LYS A 17 -11.76 -18.22 -5.93
N TYR A 18 -11.71 -17.48 -4.82
CA TYR A 18 -12.67 -17.64 -3.72
C TYR A 18 -13.95 -16.80 -3.89
N GLY A 19 -14.02 -15.90 -4.88
CA GLY A 19 -15.23 -15.11 -5.14
C GLY A 19 -15.72 -14.32 -3.91
N PRO A 20 -16.99 -13.86 -3.91
CA PRO A 20 -17.57 -13.11 -2.79
C PRO A 20 -17.97 -13.99 -1.59
N ASP A 21 -18.08 -15.31 -1.78
CA ASP A 21 -18.55 -16.25 -0.75
C ASP A 21 -17.37 -16.76 0.09
N LEU A 22 -16.91 -15.92 1.02
CA LEU A 22 -15.74 -16.17 1.85
C LEU A 22 -16.12 -16.77 3.21
N PRO A 23 -15.32 -17.70 3.76
CA PRO A 23 -15.58 -18.27 5.07
C PRO A 23 -15.52 -17.18 6.16
N GLN A 24 -16.44 -17.27 7.12
CA GLN A 24 -16.44 -16.36 8.25
C GLN A 24 -15.17 -16.55 9.09
N ALA A 25 -14.52 -15.44 9.45
CA ALA A 25 -13.36 -15.46 10.33
C ALA A 25 -13.78 -15.99 11.72
N LYS A 26 -13.00 -16.93 12.26
CA LYS A 26 -13.20 -17.44 13.63
C LYS A 26 -12.86 -16.41 14.70
N ASP A 27 -11.92 -15.50 14.37
CA ASP A 27 -11.51 -14.41 15.23
C ASP A 27 -12.33 -13.16 14.89
N PRO A 28 -13.12 -12.59 15.82
CA PRO A 28 -13.95 -11.42 15.56
C PRO A 28 -13.15 -10.13 15.31
N SER A 29 -11.86 -10.09 15.63
CA SER A 29 -10.97 -8.97 15.28
C SER A 29 -10.60 -8.94 13.80
N VAL A 30 -10.78 -10.06 13.09
CA VAL A 30 -10.55 -10.18 11.66
C VAL A 30 -11.85 -9.93 10.91
N THR A 31 -11.85 -8.91 10.06
CA THR A 31 -13.00 -8.54 9.24
C THR A 31 -12.64 -8.65 7.76
N ILE A 32 -13.58 -9.14 6.98
CA ILE A 32 -13.49 -9.15 5.52
C ILE A 32 -14.06 -7.82 5.03
N LYS A 33 -13.32 -7.14 4.15
CA LYS A 33 -13.75 -5.88 3.53
C LYS A 33 -13.49 -5.94 2.04
N GLU A 34 -14.48 -5.48 1.27
CA GLU A 34 -14.27 -5.15 -0.12
C GLU A 34 -13.41 -3.88 -0.21
N VAL A 35 -12.39 -3.90 -1.07
CA VAL A 35 -11.53 -2.76 -1.34
C VAL A 35 -11.86 -2.28 -2.75
N PRO A 36 -12.38 -1.05 -2.91
CA PRO A 36 -12.65 -0.49 -4.23
C PRO A 36 -11.41 -0.49 -5.11
N SER A 37 -11.63 -0.59 -6.43
CA SER A 37 -10.54 -0.39 -7.40
C SER A 37 -9.98 1.02 -7.27
N LYS A 38 -8.65 1.12 -7.28
CA LYS A 38 -7.92 2.38 -7.17
C LYS A 38 -6.63 2.33 -7.99
N ILE A 39 -6.14 3.50 -8.39
CA ILE A 39 -4.83 3.63 -9.02
C ILE A 39 -3.83 4.00 -7.93
N VAL A 40 -2.67 3.34 -7.93
CA VAL A 40 -1.59 3.63 -6.99
C VAL A 40 -0.29 3.87 -7.72
N ALA A 41 0.46 4.86 -7.26
CA ALA A 41 1.86 5.03 -7.61
C ALA A 41 2.72 4.26 -6.61
N VAL A 42 3.78 3.60 -7.10
CA VAL A 42 4.56 2.64 -6.31
C VAL A 42 6.05 2.92 -6.40
N ALA A 43 6.73 2.90 -5.25
CA ALA A 43 8.17 2.82 -5.13
C ALA A 43 8.58 1.44 -4.58
N ALA A 44 9.14 0.59 -5.45
CA ALA A 44 9.63 -0.73 -5.08
C ALA A 44 11.06 -0.69 -4.54
N PHE A 45 11.39 -1.56 -3.59
CA PHE A 45 12.69 -1.60 -2.95
C PHE A 45 13.06 -2.93 -2.28
N PRO A 46 14.38 -3.23 -2.18
CA PRO A 46 14.87 -4.36 -1.42
C PRO A 46 15.17 -3.98 0.03
N GLY A 47 15.52 -4.98 0.85
CA GLY A 47 16.04 -4.78 2.20
C GLY A 47 14.99 -4.87 3.29
N LEU A 48 15.31 -4.22 4.42
CA LEU A 48 14.43 -4.13 5.57
C LEU A 48 13.40 -3.02 5.38
N VAL A 49 12.32 -3.08 6.16
CA VAL A 49 11.26 -2.08 6.18
C VAL A 49 11.27 -1.44 7.56
N THR A 50 11.96 -0.30 7.66
CA THR A 50 12.01 0.56 8.84
C THR A 50 11.20 1.82 8.61
N ASP A 51 10.84 2.54 9.68
CA ASP A 51 10.12 3.82 9.56
C ASP A 51 10.91 4.85 8.72
N ASP A 52 12.24 4.85 8.86
CA ASP A 52 13.14 5.70 8.06
C ASP A 52 13.16 5.29 6.58
N ASP A 53 13.21 3.99 6.29
CA ASP A 53 13.09 3.47 4.91
C ASP A 53 11.76 3.90 4.27
N ILE A 54 10.66 3.76 5.02
CA ILE A 54 9.32 4.13 4.57
C ILE A 54 9.27 5.63 4.27
N SER A 55 9.66 6.47 5.23
CA SER A 55 9.63 7.93 5.12
C SER A 55 10.48 8.44 3.95
N GLN A 56 11.69 7.89 3.79
CA GLN A 56 12.57 8.26 2.68
C GLN A 56 11.95 7.92 1.32
N ARG A 57 11.33 6.74 1.20
CA ARG A 57 10.74 6.27 -0.06
C ARG A 57 9.46 6.99 -0.40
N GLU A 58 8.61 7.23 0.59
CA GLU A 58 7.42 8.07 0.44
C GLU A 58 7.81 9.47 -0.03
N SER A 59 8.77 10.13 0.64
CA SER A 59 9.22 11.47 0.26
C SER A 59 9.72 11.52 -1.19
N ARG A 60 10.49 10.51 -1.61
CA ARG A 60 10.98 10.39 -3.00
C ARG A 60 9.82 10.17 -3.98
N LEU A 61 8.87 9.31 -3.65
CA LEU A 61 7.70 9.04 -4.49
C LEU A 61 6.84 10.30 -4.66
N ARG A 62 6.55 11.03 -3.58
CA ARG A 62 5.81 12.29 -3.63
C ARG A 62 6.53 13.34 -4.48
N LYS A 63 7.85 13.48 -4.32
CA LYS A 63 8.67 14.40 -5.15
C LYS A 63 8.67 14.03 -6.63
N ALA A 64 8.64 12.74 -6.95
CA ALA A 64 8.53 12.28 -8.34
C ALA A 64 7.16 12.64 -8.92
N LEU A 65 6.09 12.40 -8.17
CA LEU A 65 4.71 12.69 -8.56
C LEU A 65 4.43 14.20 -8.72
N GLN A 66 5.14 15.07 -8.03
CA GLN A 66 5.05 16.53 -8.25
C GLN A 66 5.41 16.97 -9.67
N LYS A 67 6.17 16.15 -10.40
CA LYS A 67 6.58 16.41 -11.79
C LYS A 67 5.72 15.66 -12.81
N ASP A 68 4.80 14.82 -12.34
CA ASP A 68 3.90 14.06 -13.19
C ASP A 68 2.76 14.97 -13.66
N THR A 69 2.37 14.84 -14.93
CA THR A 69 1.32 15.66 -15.55
C THR A 69 0.00 14.90 -15.70
N GLN A 70 0.03 13.58 -15.54
CA GLN A 70 -1.12 12.70 -15.70
C GLN A 70 -1.75 12.33 -14.37
N TYR A 71 -0.93 12.14 -13.34
CA TYR A 71 -1.37 11.68 -12.02
C TYR A 71 -0.90 12.59 -10.90
N ARG A 72 -1.74 12.74 -9.88
CA ARG A 72 -1.39 13.41 -8.63
C ARG A 72 -1.80 12.56 -7.44
N VAL A 73 -1.11 12.75 -6.30
CA VAL A 73 -1.48 12.09 -5.05
C VAL A 73 -2.84 12.59 -4.60
N LYS A 74 -3.76 11.68 -4.30
CA LYS A 74 -5.08 12.00 -3.78
C LYS A 74 -4.95 12.61 -2.38
N GLU A 75 -5.77 13.60 -2.04
CA GLU A 75 -5.63 14.38 -0.80
C GLU A 75 -5.71 13.53 0.47
N ASP A 76 -6.62 12.57 0.50
CA ASP A 76 -6.82 11.60 1.59
C ASP A 76 -5.93 10.35 1.45
N SER A 77 -5.00 10.34 0.49
CA SER A 77 -4.11 9.20 0.28
C SER A 77 -3.19 9.04 1.47
N VAL A 78 -3.12 7.80 1.94
CA VAL A 78 -2.16 7.40 2.95
C VAL A 78 -1.24 6.33 2.39
N VAL A 79 0.00 6.38 2.83
CA VAL A 79 1.01 5.36 2.59
C VAL A 79 0.48 3.96 2.83
N GLU A 80 0.72 3.08 1.87
CA GLU A 80 0.55 1.64 1.99
C GLU A 80 1.89 0.97 1.81
N ILE A 81 2.17 -0.03 2.65
CA ILE A 81 3.38 -0.83 2.60
C ILE A 81 2.98 -2.25 2.25
N ALA A 82 3.51 -2.76 1.13
CA ALA A 82 3.33 -4.14 0.72
C ALA A 82 4.66 -4.90 0.85
N GLN A 83 4.62 -6.01 1.59
CA GLN A 83 5.75 -6.91 1.80
C GLN A 83 5.39 -8.28 1.23
N TYR A 84 6.09 -8.72 0.20
CA TYR A 84 5.73 -9.92 -0.56
C TYR A 84 6.47 -11.17 -0.09
N ASN A 85 7.62 -10.99 0.55
CA ASN A 85 8.54 -12.08 0.85
C ASN A 85 8.51 -12.46 2.34
N PRO A 86 8.68 -13.76 2.67
CA PRO A 86 8.74 -14.21 4.05
C PRO A 86 10.03 -13.76 4.76
N PRO A 87 10.06 -13.75 6.11
CA PRO A 87 11.16 -13.19 6.90
C PRO A 87 12.51 -13.90 6.73
N PHE A 88 12.52 -15.14 6.21
CA PHE A 88 13.75 -15.88 5.91
C PHE A 88 14.36 -15.56 4.53
N THR A 89 13.68 -14.74 3.72
CA THR A 89 14.23 -14.27 2.43
C THR A 89 15.42 -13.35 2.70
N LEU A 90 16.53 -13.55 1.99
CA LEU A 90 17.72 -12.69 2.09
C LEU A 90 17.34 -11.23 1.83
N PRO A 91 17.81 -10.24 2.61
CA PRO A 91 17.32 -8.86 2.53
C PRO A 91 17.38 -8.25 1.13
N PHE A 92 18.48 -8.46 0.40
CA PHE A 92 18.65 -7.92 -0.95
C PHE A 92 17.75 -8.59 -2.01
N ALA A 93 17.19 -9.77 -1.70
CA ALA A 93 16.26 -10.50 -2.56
C ALA A 93 14.78 -10.24 -2.20
N ARG A 94 14.51 -9.39 -1.20
CA ARG A 94 13.15 -8.98 -0.86
C ARG A 94 12.63 -7.95 -1.84
N ARG A 95 11.33 -7.96 -2.07
CA ARG A 95 10.55 -6.91 -2.71
C ARG A 95 9.59 -6.36 -1.68
N ASN A 96 9.76 -5.08 -1.42
CA ASN A 96 8.86 -4.26 -0.63
C ASN A 96 8.39 -3.09 -1.50
N GLU A 97 7.21 -2.57 -1.22
CA GLU A 97 6.64 -1.45 -1.95
C GLU A 97 6.08 -0.42 -0.97
N VAL A 98 6.34 0.85 -1.24
CA VAL A 98 5.61 1.99 -0.69
C VAL A 98 4.68 2.50 -1.78
N ALA A 99 3.38 2.58 -1.49
CA ALA A 99 2.34 2.98 -2.42
C ALA A 99 1.55 4.18 -1.90
N LEU A 100 1.15 5.05 -2.83
CA LEU A 100 0.23 6.17 -2.60
C LEU A 100 -0.90 6.09 -3.63
N GLU A 101 -2.13 6.31 -3.18
CA GLU A 101 -3.28 6.42 -4.07
C GLU A 101 -3.16 7.72 -4.89
N VAL A 102 -3.40 7.58 -6.19
CA VAL A 102 -3.34 8.68 -7.14
C VAL A 102 -4.63 8.76 -7.94
N GLU A 103 -4.90 9.96 -8.42
CA GLU A 103 -6.01 10.24 -9.32
C GLU A 103 -5.49 10.92 -10.59
N GLY A 104 -6.22 10.76 -11.69
CA GLY A 104 -5.93 11.47 -12.93
C GLY A 104 -6.13 12.97 -12.73
N VAL A 105 -5.21 13.79 -13.22
CA VAL A 105 -5.29 15.26 -13.10
C VAL A 105 -6.58 15.79 -13.76
N ASP A 106 -7.02 15.17 -14.85
CA ASP A 106 -8.25 15.52 -15.58
C ASP A 106 -9.53 15.01 -14.91
N SER A 107 -9.44 14.02 -14.02
CA SER A 107 -10.60 13.36 -13.39
C SER A 107 -11.11 14.09 -12.15
N ALA A 108 -10.47 15.19 -11.76
CA ALA A 108 -10.76 15.91 -10.53
C ALA A 108 -11.38 17.29 -10.77
N SER A 109 -12.20 17.40 -11.82
CA SER A 109 -13.09 18.53 -12.10
C SER A 109 -14.53 18.21 -11.73
#